data_AF-A0A450S285-F1
#
_entry.id   AF-A0A450S285-F1
#
_cell.length_a   1.000
_cell.length_b   1.000
_cell.length_c   1.000
_cell.angle_alpha   90.00
_cell.angle_beta   90.00
_cell.angle_gamma   90.00
#
_symmetry.space_group_name_H-M   'P 1'
#
loop_
_entity.id
_entity.type
_entity.pdbx_description
1 polymer ?
#
loop_
_entity_poly.entity_id
_entity_poly.type
_entity_poly.pdbx_seq_one_letter_code
_entity_poly.pdbx_strand_id
1 'polypeptide(L)'
;MKTLYIAWQDPETRRWYTVGRLSRENGHYRFGYTRGAEMVSPHFGYLGRMEDLYRIYYSPELFPTFANRLLNTSRPEYPDYLTWMGMDSIVGEGDKMELLARSGGHRATDQFCIYPEVEPNEQGEMVLHFFSHGLRHLSPAGKVAIGRLKLNEPLQLTPEDDNPHDPHAHALVLETVESARVGYCPRYLNQGLRSIRQRAALDLTVERVNPDAPLQFRLLCKTVFKQPEGFEPYATQEHRPLVREGMAHKAMAA
;
A
#
# COMPACT_ATOMS: atom_id res chain seq x y z
N MET A 1 8.11 -8.18 12.87
CA MET A 1 7.72 -9.07 11.74
C MET A 1 7.14 -8.15 10.67
N LYS A 2 7.30 -8.41 9.37
CA LYS A 2 6.67 -7.55 8.37
C LYS A 2 5.43 -8.19 7.77
N THR A 3 4.31 -7.48 7.83
CA THR A 3 3.02 -7.90 7.28
C THR A 3 2.55 -6.90 6.23
N LEU A 4 2.04 -7.42 5.12
CA LEU A 4 1.35 -6.68 4.07
C LEU A 4 -0.07 -7.23 3.93
N TYR A 5 -1.01 -6.33 3.70
CA TYR A 5 -2.37 -6.66 3.31
C TYR A 5 -2.53 -6.52 1.80
N ILE A 6 -3.43 -7.34 1.25
CA ILE A 6 -3.81 -7.32 -0.16
C ILE A 6 -5.21 -6.71 -0.22
N ALA A 7 -5.32 -5.54 -0.82
CA ALA A 7 -6.59 -4.92 -1.17
C ALA A 7 -7.00 -5.35 -2.59
N TRP A 8 -8.28 -5.67 -2.78
CA TRP A 8 -8.90 -5.89 -4.08
C TRP A 8 -10.00 -4.86 -4.30
N GLN A 9 -10.02 -4.24 -5.47
CA GLN A 9 -11.09 -3.35 -5.88
C GLN A 9 -12.16 -4.12 -6.65
N ASP A 10 -13.39 -4.08 -6.14
CA ASP A 10 -14.55 -4.60 -6.82
C ASP A 10 -14.76 -3.84 -8.14
N PRO A 11 -14.77 -4.51 -9.31
CA PRO A 11 -14.94 -3.85 -10.60
C PRO A 11 -16.31 -3.17 -10.76
N GLU A 12 -17.34 -3.66 -10.07
CA GLU A 12 -18.71 -3.13 -10.14
C GLU A 12 -18.90 -1.97 -9.18
N THR A 13 -18.65 -2.21 -7.89
CA THR A 13 -18.93 -1.21 -6.84
C THR A 13 -17.79 -0.20 -6.64
N ARG A 14 -16.61 -0.49 -7.20
CA ARG A 14 -15.35 0.28 -7.01
C ARG A 14 -14.87 0.32 -5.56
N ARG A 15 -15.51 -0.40 -4.64
CA ARG A 15 -15.10 -0.51 -3.24
C ARG A 15 -13.85 -1.38 -3.11
N TRP A 16 -12.96 -1.00 -2.20
CA TRP A 16 -11.80 -1.80 -1.83
C TRP A 16 -12.14 -2.72 -0.67
N TYR A 17 -11.67 -3.96 -0.75
CA TYR A 17 -11.77 -4.97 0.29
C TYR A 17 -10.40 -5.54 0.60
N THR A 18 -10.09 -5.74 1.87
CA THR A 18 -8.86 -6.45 2.26
C THR A 18 -9.11 -7.94 2.17
N VAL A 19 -8.50 -8.61 1.19
CA VAL A 19 -8.78 -10.02 0.85
C VAL A 19 -7.68 -10.97 1.28
N GLY A 20 -6.48 -10.49 1.62
CA GLY A 20 -5.38 -11.35 1.99
C GLY A 20 -4.35 -10.69 2.89
N ARG A 21 -3.54 -11.54 3.52
CA ARG A 21 -2.45 -11.17 4.40
C ARG A 21 -1.20 -11.95 3.98
N LEU A 22 -0.15 -11.23 3.63
CA LEU A 22 1.18 -11.74 3.32
C LEU A 22 2.13 -11.34 4.45
N SER A 23 2.83 -12.29 5.05
CA SER A 23 3.87 -12.01 6.04
C SER A 23 5.14 -12.78 5.73
N ARG A 24 6.26 -12.33 6.29
CA ARG A 24 7.51 -13.09 6.27
C ARG A 24 8.00 -13.32 7.69
N GLU A 25 8.18 -14.59 8.03
CA GLU A 25 8.58 -15.03 9.37
C GLU A 25 9.49 -16.25 9.26
N ASN A 26 10.55 -16.32 10.07
CA ASN A 26 11.49 -17.45 10.10
C ASN A 26 12.00 -17.86 8.71
N GLY A 27 12.31 -16.87 7.88
CA GLY A 27 12.82 -17.08 6.51
C GLY A 27 11.77 -17.42 5.45
N HIS A 28 10.52 -17.71 5.84
CA HIS A 28 9.46 -18.14 4.94
C HIS A 28 8.40 -17.06 4.72
N TYR A 29 7.89 -16.98 3.50
CA TYR A 29 6.69 -16.23 3.18
C TYR A 29 5.46 -17.06 3.54
N ARG A 30 4.47 -16.38 4.11
CA ARG A 30 3.20 -16.94 4.51
C ARG A 30 2.09 -16.10 3.92
N PHE A 31 1.17 -16.73 3.20
CA PHE A 31 -0.03 -16.07 2.68
C PHE A 31 -1.28 -16.76 3.20
N GLY A 32 -2.28 -15.98 3.60
CA GLY A 32 -3.61 -16.48 3.91
C GLY A 32 -4.66 -15.44 3.58
N TYR A 33 -5.86 -15.91 3.26
CA TYR A 33 -6.99 -15.02 3.01
C TYR A 33 -7.55 -14.45 4.31
N THR A 34 -8.10 -13.25 4.20
CA THR A 34 -8.82 -12.58 5.29
C THR A 34 -10.33 -12.65 5.04
N ARG A 35 -11.12 -12.32 6.05
CA ARG A 35 -12.59 -12.31 5.95
C ARG A 35 -13.12 -11.38 4.87
N GLY A 36 -12.37 -10.34 4.46
CA GLY A 36 -12.80 -9.54 3.33
C GLY A 36 -12.94 -10.35 2.04
N ALA A 37 -12.13 -11.41 1.82
CA ALA A 37 -12.33 -12.33 0.69
C ALA A 37 -13.67 -13.08 0.76
N GLU A 38 -14.06 -13.53 1.96
CA GLU A 38 -15.34 -14.20 2.22
C GLU A 38 -16.52 -13.23 2.01
N MET A 39 -16.39 -11.97 2.46
CA MET A 39 -17.42 -10.95 2.37
C MET A 39 -17.81 -10.57 0.93
N VAL A 40 -16.90 -10.75 -0.03
CA VAL A 40 -17.14 -10.45 -1.45
C VAL A 40 -17.24 -11.69 -2.33
N SER A 41 -17.29 -12.88 -1.75
CA SER A 41 -17.58 -14.10 -2.51
C SER A 41 -19.03 -14.06 -3.03
N PRO A 42 -19.31 -14.46 -4.30
CA PRO A 42 -18.37 -15.07 -5.27
C PRO A 42 -17.71 -14.06 -6.22
N HIS A 43 -17.89 -12.74 -6.05
CA HIS A 43 -17.33 -11.72 -6.95
C HIS A 43 -15.80 -11.70 -6.91
N PHE A 44 -15.22 -12.01 -5.75
CA PHE A 44 -13.80 -12.28 -5.61
C PHE A 44 -13.52 -13.78 -5.68
N GLY A 45 -12.62 -14.17 -6.58
CA GLY A 45 -12.10 -15.53 -6.68
C GLY A 45 -10.90 -15.72 -5.77
N TYR A 46 -9.78 -16.14 -6.36
CA TYR A 46 -8.53 -16.43 -5.66
C TYR A 46 -7.32 -15.80 -6.36
N LEU A 47 -6.18 -15.83 -5.68
CA LEU A 47 -4.92 -15.24 -6.09
C LEU A 47 -3.97 -16.30 -6.65
N GLY A 48 -3.85 -16.39 -7.97
CA GLY A 48 -2.93 -17.31 -8.63
C GLY A 48 -3.25 -18.77 -8.32
N ARG A 49 -2.29 -19.54 -7.78
CA ARG A 49 -2.48 -20.95 -7.40
C ARG A 49 -3.07 -21.17 -6.00
N MET A 50 -3.43 -20.09 -5.31
CA MET A 50 -3.89 -20.15 -3.92
C MET A 50 -5.41 -20.29 -3.88
N GLU A 51 -5.95 -21.37 -4.44
CA GLU A 51 -7.40 -21.48 -4.78
C GLU A 51 -8.33 -21.72 -3.58
N ASP A 52 -7.78 -22.06 -2.41
CA ASP A 52 -8.53 -22.37 -1.20
C ASP A 52 -8.45 -21.20 -0.21
N LEU A 53 -9.59 -20.52 -0.02
CA LEU A 53 -9.72 -19.39 0.90
C LEU A 53 -9.45 -19.79 2.37
N TYR A 54 -9.61 -21.06 2.72
CA TYR A 54 -9.48 -21.58 4.08
C TYR A 54 -8.15 -22.31 4.29
N ARG A 55 -7.13 -21.97 3.48
CA ARG A 55 -5.77 -22.50 3.60
C ARG A 55 -4.74 -21.41 3.85
N ILE A 56 -3.71 -21.76 4.62
CA ILE A 56 -2.47 -20.97 4.74
C ILE A 56 -1.42 -21.58 3.82
N TYR A 57 -0.81 -20.74 3.00
CA TYR A 57 0.22 -21.07 2.04
C TYR A 57 1.58 -20.64 2.58
N TYR A 58 2.60 -21.46 2.33
CA TYR A 58 3.98 -21.22 2.76
C TYR A 58 4.92 -21.38 1.58
N SER A 59 5.97 -20.56 1.52
CA SER A 59 7.00 -20.65 0.50
C SER A 59 8.32 -20.08 1.03
N PRO A 60 9.48 -20.69 0.75
CA PRO A 60 10.77 -20.09 1.07
C PRO A 60 11.05 -18.83 0.23
N GLU A 61 10.41 -18.71 -0.93
CA GLU A 61 10.52 -17.56 -1.84
C GLU A 61 9.20 -16.78 -1.93
N LEU A 62 9.27 -15.51 -2.34
CA LEU A 62 8.07 -14.70 -2.52
C LEU A 62 7.16 -15.31 -3.60
N PHE A 63 5.88 -15.52 -3.27
CA PHE A 63 4.93 -16.15 -4.20
C PHE A 63 4.90 -15.41 -5.56
N PRO A 64 4.83 -16.12 -6.70
CA PRO A 64 4.85 -15.51 -8.03
C PRO A 64 3.80 -14.40 -8.22
N THR A 65 2.62 -14.54 -7.61
CA THR A 65 1.55 -13.52 -7.62
C THR A 65 2.01 -12.15 -7.08
N PHE A 66 2.98 -12.15 -6.16
CA PHE A 66 3.57 -10.95 -5.58
C PHE A 66 4.93 -10.61 -6.18
N ALA A 67 5.77 -11.60 -6.48
CA ALA A 67 7.08 -11.39 -7.09
C ALA A 67 6.98 -10.70 -8.46
N ASN A 68 5.96 -11.03 -9.25
CA ASN A 68 5.72 -10.42 -10.57
C ASN A 68 5.22 -8.96 -10.51
N ARG A 69 5.07 -8.39 -9.31
CA ARG A 69 4.78 -6.96 -9.08
C ARG A 69 6.04 -6.13 -8.85
N LEU A 70 7.18 -6.78 -8.63
CA LEU A 70 8.47 -6.13 -8.45
C LEU A 70 9.21 -6.07 -9.80
N LEU A 71 10.01 -5.03 -9.98
CA LEU A 71 10.93 -4.96 -11.11
C LEU A 71 11.96 -6.08 -10.97
N ASN A 72 12.29 -6.76 -12.07
CA ASN A 72 13.31 -7.80 -12.04
C ASN A 72 14.69 -7.18 -11.75
N THR A 73 15.46 -7.78 -10.85
CA THR A 73 16.80 -7.34 -10.43
C THR A 73 17.82 -7.33 -11.58
N SER A 74 17.57 -8.08 -12.66
CA SER A 74 18.43 -8.08 -13.86
C SER A 74 18.24 -6.86 -14.77
N ARG A 75 17.23 -6.03 -14.51
CA ARG A 75 16.92 -4.86 -15.32
C ARG A 75 17.96 -3.76 -15.08
N PRO A 76 18.53 -3.12 -16.11
CA PRO A 76 19.52 -2.06 -15.96
C PRO A 76 19.05 -0.91 -15.07
N GLU A 77 17.76 -0.60 -15.10
CA GLU A 77 17.12 0.46 -14.32
C GLU A 77 16.77 0.07 -12.87
N TYR A 78 17.13 -1.15 -12.41
CA TYR A 78 16.82 -1.60 -11.06
C TYR A 78 17.44 -0.73 -9.94
N PRO A 79 18.71 -0.26 -10.03
CA PRO A 79 19.27 0.66 -9.03
C PRO A 79 18.48 1.98 -8.93
N ASP A 80 18.03 2.52 -10.06
CA ASP A 80 17.19 3.72 -10.08
C ASP A 80 15.82 3.43 -9.45
N TYR A 81 15.25 2.26 -9.73
CA TYR A 81 14.00 1.82 -9.10
C TYR A 81 14.10 1.77 -7.57
N LEU A 82 15.18 1.24 -7.00
CA LEU A 82 15.42 1.26 -5.55
C LEU A 82 15.54 2.69 -5.02
N THR A 83 16.29 3.52 -5.72
CA THR A 83 16.44 4.94 -5.39
C THR A 83 15.08 5.63 -5.38
N TRP A 84 14.23 5.43 -6.38
CA TRP A 84 12.90 6.02 -6.41
C TRP A 84 12.03 5.60 -5.23
N MET A 85 12.19 4.35 -4.78
CA MET A 85 11.52 3.80 -3.61
C MET A 85 12.05 4.36 -2.29
N GLY A 86 13.10 5.19 -2.27
CA GLY A 86 13.72 5.66 -1.03
C GLY A 86 14.63 4.61 -0.37
N MET A 87 15.16 3.66 -1.16
CA MET A 87 15.99 2.57 -0.69
C MET A 87 17.39 2.71 -1.27
N ASP A 88 18.38 3.01 -0.43
CA ASP A 88 19.74 3.36 -0.88
C ASP A 88 20.73 2.17 -0.81
N SER A 89 20.27 0.96 -0.48
CA SER A 89 21.10 -0.26 -0.37
C SER A 89 20.54 -1.45 -1.15
N ILE A 90 21.41 -2.45 -1.41
CA ILE A 90 21.07 -3.70 -2.09
C ILE A 90 19.94 -4.42 -1.34
N VAL A 91 18.92 -4.83 -2.10
CA VAL A 91 17.72 -5.51 -1.64
C VAL A 91 17.99 -7.01 -1.49
N GLY A 92 17.99 -7.51 -0.25
CA GLY A 92 17.84 -8.93 0.05
C GLY A 92 16.38 -9.37 0.02
N GLU A 93 16.11 -10.64 0.33
CA GLU A 93 14.72 -11.13 0.43
C GLU A 93 13.87 -10.36 1.46
N GLY A 94 14.49 -9.78 2.51
CA GLY A 94 13.76 -8.99 3.52
C GLY A 94 13.16 -7.72 2.94
N ASP A 95 13.86 -7.18 1.95
CA ASP A 95 13.59 -5.88 1.35
C ASP A 95 12.50 -5.98 0.26
N LYS A 96 12.21 -7.19 -0.27
CA LYS A 96 11.08 -7.40 -1.19
C LYS A 96 9.73 -7.01 -0.57
N MET A 97 9.55 -7.28 0.72
CA MET A 97 8.34 -6.87 1.44
C MET A 97 8.25 -5.33 1.59
N GLU A 98 9.39 -4.64 1.69
CA GLU A 98 9.46 -3.18 1.67
C GLU A 98 9.15 -2.61 0.28
N LEU A 99 9.74 -3.17 -0.77
CA LEU A 99 9.44 -2.74 -2.13
C LEU A 99 7.95 -2.89 -2.47
N LEU A 100 7.32 -4.01 -2.08
CA LEU A 100 5.89 -4.21 -2.28
C LEU A 100 5.07 -3.17 -1.50
N ALA A 101 5.43 -2.89 -0.24
CA ALA A 101 4.75 -1.90 0.58
C ALA A 101 4.82 -0.49 -0.03
N ARG A 102 6.02 -0.05 -0.44
CA ARG A 102 6.24 1.31 -0.97
C ARG A 102 5.63 1.51 -2.35
N SER A 103 5.77 0.51 -3.22
CA SER A 103 5.25 0.58 -4.60
C SER A 103 3.73 0.39 -4.69
N GLY A 104 3.09 -0.08 -3.62
CA GLY A 104 1.69 -0.48 -3.64
C GLY A 104 1.43 -1.77 -4.42
N GLY A 105 2.49 -2.44 -4.93
CA GLY A 105 2.39 -3.62 -5.79
C GLY A 105 1.52 -3.42 -7.04
N HIS A 106 1.36 -2.19 -7.51
CA HIS A 106 0.37 -1.85 -8.52
C HIS A 106 0.69 -2.50 -9.87
N ARG A 107 -0.32 -3.08 -10.52
CA ARG A 107 -0.27 -3.54 -11.91
C ARG A 107 -1.48 -3.02 -12.66
N ALA A 108 -1.27 -2.58 -13.91
CA ALA A 108 -2.36 -2.12 -14.76
C ALA A 108 -3.35 -3.24 -15.15
N THR A 109 -2.93 -4.50 -15.05
CA THR A 109 -3.70 -5.67 -15.50
C THR A 109 -4.59 -6.27 -14.42
N ASP A 110 -4.55 -5.76 -13.19
CA ASP A 110 -5.38 -6.27 -12.10
C ASP A 110 -5.89 -5.16 -11.18
N GLN A 111 -6.82 -5.53 -10.31
CA GLN A 111 -7.48 -4.64 -9.36
C GLN A 111 -6.87 -4.79 -7.95
N PHE A 112 -5.59 -5.17 -7.85
CA PHE A 112 -4.94 -5.40 -6.56
C PHE A 112 -4.00 -4.27 -6.17
N CYS A 113 -4.01 -3.94 -4.90
CA CYS A 113 -2.99 -3.12 -4.26
C CYS A 113 -2.47 -3.81 -3.01
N ILE A 114 -1.22 -3.54 -2.67
CA ILE A 114 -0.54 -4.09 -1.50
C ILE A 114 -0.18 -2.93 -0.60
N TYR A 115 -0.45 -3.05 0.69
CA TYR A 115 -0.13 -2.00 1.65
C TYR A 115 0.33 -2.61 2.97
N PRO A 116 1.19 -1.93 3.74
CA PRO A 116 1.72 -2.49 4.96
C PRO A 116 0.69 -2.45 6.10
N GLU A 117 0.75 -3.46 6.96
CA GLU A 117 0.38 -3.30 8.36
C GLU A 117 1.46 -2.42 9.00
N VAL A 118 1.09 -1.20 9.40
CA VAL A 118 2.01 -0.26 10.03
C VAL A 118 2.08 -0.62 11.51
N GLU A 119 3.28 -0.92 11.98
CA GLU A 119 3.58 -1.17 13.40
C GLU A 119 4.26 0.08 13.99
N PRO A 120 4.05 0.38 15.28
CA PRO A 120 4.74 1.48 15.92
C PRO A 120 6.25 1.21 15.99
N ASN A 121 7.06 2.24 15.72
CA ASN A 121 8.50 2.21 15.97
C ASN A 121 8.80 2.31 17.48
N GLU A 122 10.08 2.34 17.84
CA GLU A 122 10.54 2.46 19.24
C GLU A 122 10.01 3.73 19.95
N GLN A 123 9.67 4.76 19.18
CA GLN A 123 9.12 6.04 19.64
C GLN A 123 7.58 6.03 19.73
N GLY A 124 6.93 4.91 19.38
CA GLY A 124 5.47 4.78 19.34
C GLY A 124 4.82 5.45 18.12
N GLU A 125 5.62 5.76 17.09
CA GLU A 125 5.16 6.41 15.87
C GLU A 125 4.91 5.37 14.78
N MET A 126 3.83 5.60 14.04
CA MET A 126 3.41 4.82 12.89
C MET A 126 3.92 5.53 11.64
N VAL A 127 4.77 4.87 10.86
CA VAL A 127 5.38 5.46 9.66
C VAL A 127 4.88 4.73 8.41
N LEU A 128 4.29 5.47 7.49
CA LEU A 128 3.77 4.94 6.23
C LEU A 128 4.33 5.74 5.05
N HIS A 129 4.85 5.01 4.06
CA HIS A 129 5.31 5.56 2.80
C HIS A 129 4.34 5.22 1.67
N PHE A 130 4.10 6.16 0.77
CA PHE A 130 3.29 5.92 -0.41
C PHE A 130 3.59 6.93 -1.53
N PHE A 131 3.39 6.54 -2.78
CA PHE A 131 3.51 7.46 -3.91
C PHE A 131 2.23 8.26 -4.14
N SER A 132 2.39 9.52 -4.55
CA SER A 132 1.30 10.34 -5.03
C SER A 132 0.72 9.77 -6.32
N HIS A 133 -0.60 9.59 -6.36
CA HIS A 133 -1.34 9.07 -7.51
C HIS A 133 -2.01 10.19 -8.31
N GLY A 134 -2.46 9.87 -9.53
CA GLY A 134 -3.21 10.81 -10.37
C GLY A 134 -2.36 11.88 -11.06
N LEU A 135 -1.03 11.76 -11.04
CA LEU A 135 -0.11 12.78 -11.54
C LEU A 135 -0.29 13.14 -13.03
N ARG A 136 -0.80 12.19 -13.83
CA ARG A 136 -1.14 12.44 -15.25
C ARG A 136 -2.25 13.48 -15.43
N HIS A 137 -3.14 13.62 -14.44
CA HIS A 137 -4.31 14.49 -14.45
C HIS A 137 -4.05 15.85 -13.78
N LEU A 138 -2.84 16.07 -13.26
CA LEU A 138 -2.49 17.36 -12.67
C LEU A 138 -2.42 18.46 -13.72
N SER A 139 -2.82 19.65 -13.29
CA SER A 139 -2.61 20.89 -14.04
C SER A 139 -1.11 21.12 -14.28
N PRO A 140 -0.72 21.94 -15.28
CA PRO A 140 0.67 22.34 -15.46
C PRO A 140 1.29 22.93 -14.19
N ALA A 141 0.53 23.74 -13.45
CA ALA A 141 0.96 24.30 -12.18
C ALA A 141 1.27 23.22 -11.13
N GLY A 142 0.44 22.19 -11.00
CA GLY A 142 0.68 21.07 -10.07
C GLY A 142 1.93 20.28 -10.44
N LYS A 143 2.19 20.05 -11.72
CA LYS A 143 3.42 19.39 -12.19
C LYS A 143 4.68 20.21 -11.88
N VAL A 144 4.61 21.53 -12.08
CA VAL A 144 5.71 22.45 -11.71
C VAL A 144 5.92 22.47 -10.20
N ALA A 145 4.84 22.47 -9.41
CA ALA A 145 4.91 22.44 -7.95
C ALA A 145 5.67 21.20 -7.46
N ILE A 146 5.36 20.01 -8.00
CA ILE A 146 6.09 18.77 -7.65
C ILE A 146 7.60 18.91 -7.86
N GLY A 147 8.02 19.50 -8.98
CA GLY A 147 9.44 19.67 -9.30
C GLY A 147 10.19 20.64 -8.38
N ARG A 148 9.49 21.42 -7.55
CA ARG A 148 10.07 22.39 -6.61
C ARG A 148 10.12 21.88 -5.16
N LEU A 149 9.37 20.82 -4.88
CA LEU A 149 9.29 20.22 -3.55
C LEU A 149 10.66 19.72 -3.09
N LYS A 150 10.93 19.88 -1.79
CA LYS A 150 12.17 19.42 -1.15
C LYS A 150 11.89 18.32 -0.14
N LEU A 151 12.93 17.54 0.19
CA LEU A 151 12.89 16.57 1.29
C LEU A 151 12.36 17.23 2.58
N ASN A 152 11.47 16.53 3.27
CA ASN A 152 10.80 16.94 4.51
C ASN A 152 9.87 18.16 4.36
N GLU A 153 9.60 18.64 3.14
CA GLU A 153 8.64 19.72 2.94
C GLU A 153 7.23 19.24 3.33
N PRO A 154 6.47 20.02 4.13
CA PRO A 154 5.14 19.62 4.57
C PRO A 154 4.13 19.63 3.43
N LEU A 155 3.26 18.63 3.43
CA LEU A 155 2.09 18.53 2.56
C LEU A 155 0.82 18.41 3.40
N GLN A 156 -0.31 18.65 2.78
CA GLN A 156 -1.63 18.53 3.39
C GLN A 156 -2.42 17.43 2.68
N LEU A 157 -3.19 16.68 3.48
CA LEU A 157 -4.26 15.82 2.98
C LEU A 157 -5.57 16.60 3.03
N THR A 158 -6.26 16.78 1.92
CA THR A 158 -7.55 17.50 1.89
C THR A 158 -8.65 16.55 1.41
N PRO A 159 -9.72 16.32 2.18
CA PRO A 159 -10.86 15.53 1.70
C PRO A 159 -11.51 16.20 0.48
N GLU A 160 -11.74 15.43 -0.57
CA GLU A 160 -12.52 15.83 -1.75
C GLU A 160 -13.77 14.93 -1.78
N ASP A 161 -14.81 15.35 -1.06
CA ASP A 161 -16.04 14.58 -0.88
C ASP A 161 -16.98 14.65 -2.10
N ASP A 162 -16.83 15.67 -2.93
CA ASP A 162 -17.66 15.91 -4.12
C ASP A 162 -17.02 15.39 -5.42
N ASN A 163 -16.29 14.26 -5.37
CA ASN A 163 -15.67 13.70 -6.57
C ASN A 163 -16.71 12.94 -7.44
N PRO A 164 -17.12 13.47 -8.60
CA PRO A 164 -18.18 12.86 -9.42
C PRO A 164 -17.77 11.52 -10.05
N HIS A 165 -16.47 11.22 -10.10
CA HIS A 165 -15.95 9.99 -10.70
C HIS A 165 -15.79 8.85 -9.70
N ASP A 166 -15.86 9.13 -8.39
CA ASP A 166 -15.70 8.12 -7.36
C ASP A 166 -16.37 8.53 -6.04
N PRO A 167 -17.71 8.52 -6.00
CA PRO A 167 -18.49 8.93 -4.82
C PRO A 167 -18.24 8.07 -3.58
N HIS A 168 -17.54 6.93 -3.72
CA HIS A 168 -17.19 6.02 -2.63
C HIS A 168 -15.70 6.07 -2.25
N ALA A 169 -14.82 6.70 -3.03
CA ALA A 169 -13.38 6.68 -2.76
C ALA A 169 -12.94 7.56 -1.60
N HIS A 170 -13.82 8.42 -1.07
CA HIS A 170 -13.46 9.29 0.05
C HIS A 170 -12.13 10.01 -0.20
N ALA A 171 -11.96 10.57 -1.40
CA ALA A 171 -10.67 10.94 -1.94
C ALA A 171 -9.91 11.89 -1.01
N LEU A 172 -8.60 11.67 -0.87
CA LEU A 172 -7.69 12.57 -0.20
C LEU A 172 -6.73 13.17 -1.22
N VAL A 173 -6.85 14.48 -1.42
CA VAL A 173 -5.97 15.27 -2.27
C VAL A 173 -4.68 15.55 -1.51
N LEU A 174 -3.54 15.48 -2.19
CA LEU A 174 -2.24 15.93 -1.68
C LEU A 174 -1.99 17.36 -2.16
N GLU A 175 -1.76 18.28 -1.23
CA GLU A 175 -1.55 19.70 -1.52
C GLU A 175 -0.32 20.23 -0.82
N THR A 176 0.34 21.22 -1.41
CA THR A 176 1.37 22.00 -0.70
C THR A 176 0.72 22.94 0.31
N VAL A 177 1.53 23.56 1.18
CA VAL A 177 1.05 24.61 2.10
C VAL A 177 0.46 25.81 1.35
N GLU A 178 0.89 26.06 0.11
CA GLU A 178 0.35 27.08 -0.80
C GLU A 178 -0.90 26.61 -1.57
N SER A 179 -1.50 25.50 -1.16
CA SER A 179 -2.69 24.88 -1.78
C SER A 179 -2.49 24.47 -3.25
N ALA A 180 -1.25 24.23 -3.69
CA ALA A 180 -1.01 23.64 -4.99
C ALA A 180 -1.24 22.13 -4.93
N ARG A 181 -2.17 21.62 -5.75
CA ARG A 181 -2.44 20.18 -5.86
C ARG A 181 -1.25 19.43 -6.47
N VAL A 182 -0.73 18.46 -5.73
CA VAL A 182 0.41 17.60 -6.10
C VAL A 182 0.04 16.12 -6.22
N GLY A 183 -1.26 15.83 -6.26
CA GLY A 183 -1.84 14.54 -6.64
C GLY A 183 -2.84 14.05 -5.61
N TYR A 184 -2.91 12.74 -5.44
CA TYR A 184 -3.86 12.08 -4.57
C TYR A 184 -3.17 11.01 -3.73
N CYS A 185 -3.67 10.82 -2.52
CA CYS A 185 -3.40 9.63 -1.74
C CYS A 185 -3.88 8.38 -2.51
N PRO A 186 -3.13 7.27 -2.47
CA PRO A 186 -3.62 6.01 -3.02
C PRO A 186 -4.96 5.61 -2.39
N ARG A 187 -5.91 5.21 -3.26
CA ARG A 187 -7.31 4.99 -2.86
C ARG A 187 -7.46 3.96 -1.74
N TYR A 188 -6.65 2.91 -1.74
CA TYR A 188 -6.66 1.87 -0.71
C TYR A 188 -6.26 2.39 0.69
N LEU A 189 -5.63 3.56 0.81
CA LEU A 189 -5.29 4.19 2.08
C LEU A 189 -6.32 5.22 2.56
N ASN A 190 -7.22 5.68 1.69
CA ASN A 190 -8.10 6.82 1.98
C ASN A 190 -8.95 6.61 3.23
N GLN A 191 -9.60 5.45 3.34
CA GLN A 191 -10.48 5.15 4.48
C GLN A 191 -9.71 5.12 5.81
N GLY A 192 -8.55 4.46 5.83
CA GLY A 192 -7.69 4.37 7.01
C GLY A 192 -7.18 5.75 7.43
N LEU A 193 -6.58 6.49 6.49
CA LEU A 193 -6.01 7.81 6.78
C LEU A 193 -7.08 8.85 7.16
N ARG A 194 -8.29 8.81 6.58
CA ARG A 194 -9.40 9.65 7.06
C ARG A 194 -9.78 9.34 8.50
N SER A 195 -9.87 8.05 8.84
CA SER A 195 -10.23 7.62 10.19
C SER A 195 -9.18 8.04 11.21
N ILE A 196 -7.89 7.95 10.86
CA ILE A 196 -6.77 8.39 11.68
C ILE A 196 -6.81 9.92 11.87
N ARG A 197 -6.97 10.69 10.79
CA ARG A 197 -6.99 12.17 10.83
C ARG A 197 -8.11 12.76 11.70
N GLN A 198 -9.22 12.04 11.86
CA GLN A 198 -10.31 12.45 12.76
C GLN A 198 -9.97 12.28 14.25
N ARG A 199 -8.92 11.52 14.57
CA ARG A 199 -8.60 11.06 15.94
C ARG A 199 -7.20 11.45 16.39
N ALA A 200 -6.27 11.69 15.47
CA ALA A 200 -4.90 12.04 15.75
C ALA A 200 -4.34 13.02 14.71
N ALA A 201 -3.31 13.76 15.12
CA ALA A 201 -2.47 14.52 14.20
C ALA A 201 -1.73 13.56 13.26
N LEU A 202 -1.58 14.02 12.01
CA LEU A 202 -0.91 13.28 10.95
C LEU A 202 0.03 14.24 10.23
N ASP A 203 1.32 13.95 10.31
CA ASP A 203 2.37 14.74 9.68
C ASP A 203 2.71 14.12 8.33
N LEU A 204 2.28 14.78 7.26
CA LEU A 204 2.58 14.37 5.89
C LEU A 204 3.72 15.24 5.34
N THR A 205 4.79 14.59 4.89
CA THR A 205 5.95 15.26 4.30
C THR A 205 6.38 14.61 3.00
N VAL A 206 7.10 15.37 2.18
CA VAL A 206 7.83 14.84 1.02
C VAL A 206 8.99 13.98 1.50
N GLU A 207 9.01 12.72 1.10
CA GLU A 207 10.14 11.82 1.34
C GLU A 207 11.14 11.87 0.18
N ARG A 208 10.63 11.87 -1.06
CA ARG A 208 11.49 11.96 -2.25
C ARG A 208 10.76 12.55 -3.43
N VAL A 209 11.45 13.39 -4.18
CA VAL A 209 11.05 13.80 -5.53
C VAL A 209 11.99 13.12 -6.51
N ASN A 210 11.44 12.44 -7.52
CA ASN A 210 12.21 11.68 -8.51
C ASN A 210 11.99 12.29 -9.91
N PRO A 211 12.74 13.32 -10.33
CA PRO A 211 12.47 14.08 -11.55
C PRO A 211 12.64 13.32 -12.86
N ASP A 212 13.31 12.17 -12.85
CA ASP A 212 13.54 11.36 -14.06
C ASP A 212 12.78 10.03 -14.03
N ALA A 213 12.05 9.76 -12.96
CA ALA A 213 11.30 8.53 -12.81
C ALA A 213 10.02 8.51 -13.67
N PRO A 214 9.50 7.32 -14.00
CA PRO A 214 8.14 7.16 -14.49
C PRO A 214 7.13 7.91 -13.61
N LEU A 215 6.04 8.40 -14.23
CA LEU A 215 5.09 9.29 -13.55
C LEU A 215 4.63 8.77 -12.19
N GLN A 216 4.33 7.47 -12.07
CA GLN A 216 3.85 6.86 -10.82
C GLN A 216 4.86 6.88 -9.65
N PHE A 217 6.15 7.16 -9.92
CA PHE A 217 7.20 7.18 -8.91
C PHE A 217 7.74 8.60 -8.66
N ARG A 218 7.12 9.65 -9.22
CA ARG A 218 7.65 11.03 -9.17
C ARG A 218 7.69 11.66 -7.78
N LEU A 219 6.73 11.34 -6.93
CA LEU A 219 6.59 11.95 -5.61
C LEU A 219 6.30 10.86 -4.59
N LEU A 220 7.31 10.52 -3.79
CA LEU A 220 7.18 9.66 -2.63
C LEU A 220 6.87 10.52 -1.40
N CYS A 221 5.79 10.18 -0.72
CA CYS A 221 5.35 10.83 0.50
C CYS A 221 5.63 9.92 1.70
N LYS A 222 5.86 10.55 2.85
CA LYS A 222 5.91 9.90 4.17
C LYS A 222 4.86 10.52 5.05
N THR A 223 4.07 9.70 5.70
CA THR A 223 3.17 10.11 6.76
C THR A 223 3.57 9.49 8.09
N VAL A 224 3.60 10.31 9.14
CA VAL A 224 3.89 9.92 10.51
C VAL A 224 2.68 10.29 11.37
N PHE A 225 2.24 9.36 12.21
CA PHE A 225 1.17 9.58 13.16
C PHE A 225 1.36 8.71 14.39
N LYS A 226 0.77 9.08 15.52
CA LYS A 226 0.69 8.18 16.68
C LYS A 226 -0.57 7.34 16.57
N GLN A 227 -0.50 6.10 17.05
CA GLN A 227 -1.71 5.27 17.13
C GLN A 227 -2.74 6.00 18.01
N PRO A 228 -3.94 6.33 17.48
CA PRO A 228 -4.96 6.98 18.27
C PRO A 228 -5.46 6.04 19.39
N GLU A 229 -5.70 6.59 20.57
CA GLU A 229 -6.18 5.81 21.71
C GLU A 229 -7.52 5.13 21.39
N GLY A 230 -7.63 3.83 21.71
CA GLY A 230 -8.83 3.03 21.41
C GLY A 230 -9.07 2.77 19.91
N PHE A 231 -8.11 3.08 19.03
CA PHE A 231 -8.22 2.85 17.59
C PHE A 231 -7.09 1.94 17.10
N GLU A 232 -7.48 0.78 16.56
CA GLU A 232 -6.60 -0.12 15.85
C GLU A 232 -7.00 -0.12 14.36
N PRO A 233 -6.18 0.48 13.47
CA PRO A 233 -6.53 0.64 12.04
C PRO A 233 -6.89 -0.68 11.35
N TYR A 234 -6.28 -1.78 11.81
CA TYR A 234 -6.38 -3.11 11.20
C TYR A 234 -7.31 -4.06 11.98
N ALA A 235 -8.01 -3.60 13.03
CA ALA A 235 -8.92 -4.44 13.82
C ALA A 235 -10.33 -4.63 13.21
N THR A 236 -10.51 -4.29 11.93
CA THR A 236 -11.80 -4.43 11.25
C THR A 236 -12.08 -5.89 10.88
N GLN A 237 -13.34 -6.21 10.60
CA GLN A 237 -13.72 -7.56 10.18
C GLN A 237 -12.96 -8.00 8.92
N GLU A 238 -12.74 -7.10 7.95
CA GLU A 238 -12.09 -7.42 6.68
C GLU A 238 -10.63 -7.87 6.81
N HIS A 239 -9.90 -7.40 7.82
CA HIS A 239 -8.48 -7.74 8.04
C HIS A 239 -8.29 -9.06 8.80
N ARG A 240 -9.35 -9.58 9.44
CA ARG A 240 -9.24 -10.80 10.24
C ARG A 240 -8.90 -12.00 9.35
N PRO A 241 -7.85 -12.80 9.66
CA PRO A 241 -7.57 -14.02 8.92
C PRO A 241 -8.75 -15.00 8.93
N LEU A 242 -9.00 -15.68 7.81
CA LEU A 242 -10.03 -16.74 7.75
C LEU A 242 -9.62 -17.98 8.54
N VAL A 243 -8.34 -18.33 8.48
CA VAL A 243 -7.77 -19.48 9.19
C VAL A 243 -6.98 -18.98 10.39
N ARG A 244 -7.31 -19.49 11.58
CA ARG A 244 -6.55 -19.26 12.82
C ARG A 244 -5.38 -20.24 12.93
N GLU A 245 -4.28 -19.77 13.50
CA GLU A 245 -3.09 -20.59 13.75
C GLU A 245 -3.45 -21.72 14.74
N GLY A 246 -3.30 -22.96 14.27
CA GLY A 246 -3.69 -24.17 15.02
C GLY A 246 -4.46 -25.21 14.19
N MET A 247 -5.11 -24.83 13.08
CA MET A 247 -5.86 -25.77 12.22
C MET A 247 -5.15 -26.15 10.90
N ALA A 248 -4.02 -25.54 10.58
CA ALA A 248 -3.30 -25.74 9.32
C ALA A 248 -2.28 -26.89 9.39
N HIS A 249 -2.75 -28.14 9.53
CA HIS A 249 -1.93 -29.34 9.34
C HIS A 249 -2.20 -29.99 7.98
N LYS A 250 -1.97 -29.25 6.89
CA LYS A 250 -1.75 -29.83 5.54
C LYS A 250 -0.78 -28.95 4.74
N ALA A 251 0.51 -29.10 5.06
CA ALA A 251 1.59 -28.59 4.22
C ALA A 251 1.63 -29.41 2.92
N MET A 252 1.54 -28.73 1.78
CA MET A 252 2.05 -29.20 0.49
C MET A 252 2.63 -27.97 -0.19
N ALA A 253 3.90 -28.08 -0.58
CA ALA A 253 4.65 -27.04 -1.29
C ALA A 253 3.91 -26.65 -2.59
N ALA A 254 3.81 -25.35 -2.83
CA ALA A 254 3.29 -24.78 -4.07
C ALA A 254 4.38 -24.67 -5.14
#